data_AF-A0AAI9T5B2-F1
#
_entry.id   AF-A0AAI9T5B2-F1
#
_cell.length_a   1.000
_cell.length_b   1.000
_cell.length_c   1.000
_cell.angle_alpha   90.00
_cell.angle_beta   90.00
_cell.angle_gamma   90.00
#
_symmetry.space_group_name_H-M   'P 1'
#
loop_
_entity.id
_entity.type
_entity.pdbx_description
1 polymer ?
#
loop_
_entity_poly.entity_id
_entity_poly.type
_entity_poly.pdbx_seq_one_letter_code
_entity_poly.pdbx_strand_id
1 'polypeptide(L)'
;MVFEHGLNCLIVPLSHPSTFTFYTSTLLHLLYLHSSLFSTLYSVLYLLSLLLAFTSFTMNRSPSYDGRSGSRGSHSNSSAFSPNANPNEDWTKISDLAERRRIQNRIAQRNYRK
;
A
#
# COMPACT_ATOMS: atom_id res chain seq x y z
N MET A 1 -3.96 -20.54 68.32
CA MET A 1 -3.58 -19.59 67.25
C MET A 1 -2.46 -20.24 66.45
N VAL A 2 -2.84 -21.04 65.44
CA VAL A 2 -1.93 -21.79 64.58
C VAL A 2 -2.26 -21.34 63.17
N PHE A 3 -1.63 -20.30 62.63
CA PHE A 3 -1.79 -19.91 61.21
C PHE A 3 -0.77 -18.83 60.75
N GLU A 4 0.50 -18.84 61.20
CA GLU A 4 1.48 -17.81 60.77
C GLU A 4 2.83 -18.37 60.31
N HIS A 5 2.89 -19.63 59.86
CA HIS A 5 4.13 -20.23 59.34
C HIS A 5 4.08 -20.61 57.85
N GLY A 6 2.94 -20.41 57.17
CA GLY A 6 2.76 -20.81 55.77
C GLY A 6 3.05 -19.74 54.72
N LEU A 7 3.04 -18.45 55.07
CA LEU A 7 3.11 -17.35 54.09
C LEU A 7 4.54 -16.86 53.82
N ASN A 8 5.50 -17.17 54.69
CA ASN A 8 6.86 -16.66 54.57
C ASN A 8 7.70 -17.40 53.51
N CYS A 9 7.34 -18.61 53.09
CA CYS A 9 8.12 -19.35 52.08
C CYS A 9 7.83 -18.93 50.63
N LEU A 10 6.70 -18.26 50.39
CA LEU A 10 6.30 -17.79 49.05
C LEU A 10 6.84 -16.38 48.72
N ILE A 11 7.36 -15.65 49.72
CA ILE A 11 7.91 -14.29 49.58
C ILE A 11 9.45 -14.31 49.42
N VAL A 12 10.11 -15.45 49.59
CA VAL A 12 11.58 -15.53 49.63
C VAL A 12 12.32 -15.35 48.29
N PRO A 13 11.80 -15.65 47.08
CA PRO A 13 12.64 -15.47 45.88
C PRO A 13 12.87 -14.00 45.51
N LEU A 14 12.14 -13.06 46.13
CA LEU A 14 12.16 -11.63 45.85
C LEU A 14 13.13 -10.83 46.75
N SER A 15 14.05 -11.49 47.44
CA SER A 15 14.97 -10.86 48.40
C SER A 15 16.40 -10.69 47.89
N HIS A 16 16.75 -11.29 46.74
CA HIS A 16 18.09 -11.19 46.16
C HIS A 16 18.10 -10.15 45.02
N PRO A 17 18.93 -9.09 45.10
CA PRO A 17 18.92 -8.01 44.10
C PRO A 17 19.25 -8.48 42.67
N SER A 18 19.96 -9.60 42.53
CA SER A 18 20.31 -10.21 41.24
C SER A 18 19.13 -10.91 40.55
N THR A 19 18.22 -11.55 41.29
CA THR A 19 17.03 -12.20 40.70
C THR A 19 15.99 -11.15 40.31
N PHE A 20 15.75 -10.15 41.18
CA PHE A 20 14.85 -9.04 40.91
C PHE A 20 15.23 -8.25 39.65
N THR A 21 16.52 -7.92 39.48
CA THR A 21 17.02 -7.23 38.28
C THR A 21 16.92 -8.07 37.01
N PHE A 22 17.10 -9.38 37.10
CA PHE A 22 16.90 -10.29 35.97
C PHE A 22 15.43 -10.34 35.53
N TYR A 23 14.49 -10.44 36.47
CA TYR A 23 13.06 -10.44 36.16
C TYR A 23 12.56 -9.10 35.61
N THR A 24 13.01 -7.97 36.14
CA THR A 24 12.63 -6.66 35.60
C THR A 24 13.26 -6.41 34.24
N SER A 25 14.51 -6.81 34.02
CA SER A 25 15.17 -6.72 32.71
C SER A 25 14.46 -7.57 31.66
N THR A 26 14.10 -8.82 31.99
CA THR A 26 13.35 -9.69 31.07
C THR A 26 11.94 -9.17 30.81
N LEU A 27 11.23 -8.66 31.82
CA LEU A 27 9.93 -8.01 31.64
C LEU A 27 10.02 -6.77 30.74
N LEU A 28 11.00 -5.90 30.95
CA LEU A 28 11.21 -4.72 30.11
C LEU A 28 11.53 -5.11 28.67
N HIS A 29 12.32 -6.16 28.48
CA HIS A 29 12.63 -6.66 27.13
C HIS A 29 11.39 -7.24 26.44
N LEU A 30 10.57 -8.01 27.17
CA LEU A 30 9.31 -8.54 26.65
C LEU A 30 8.31 -7.42 26.31
N LEU A 31 8.21 -6.38 27.15
CA LEU A 31 7.38 -5.21 26.89
C LEU A 31 7.89 -4.45 25.66
N TYR A 32 9.21 -4.26 25.53
CA TYR A 32 9.81 -3.62 24.37
C TYR A 32 9.52 -4.39 23.08
N LEU A 33 9.72 -5.72 23.09
CA LEU A 33 9.41 -6.55 21.92
C LEU A 33 7.92 -6.50 21.57
N HIS A 34 7.04 -6.57 22.56
CA HIS A 34 5.60 -6.47 22.35
C HIS A 34 5.20 -5.11 21.76
N SER A 35 5.70 -4.01 22.32
CA SER A 35 5.45 -2.65 21.82
C SER A 35 6.02 -2.43 20.42
N SER A 36 7.22 -2.94 20.14
CA SER A 36 7.83 -2.86 18.80
C SER A 36 7.00 -3.62 17.78
N LEU A 37 6.57 -4.84 18.10
CA LEU A 37 5.78 -5.68 17.20
C LEU A 37 4.41 -5.04 16.95
N PHE A 38 3.74 -4.54 17.99
CA PHE A 38 2.49 -3.80 17.85
C PHE A 38 2.62 -2.55 16.99
N SER A 39 3.69 -1.76 17.18
CA SER A 39 3.97 -0.57 16.38
C SER A 39 4.20 -0.90 14.90
N THR A 40 4.98 -1.95 14.60
CA THR A 40 5.20 -2.40 13.22
C THR A 40 3.91 -2.87 12.55
N LEU A 41 3.09 -3.67 13.23
CA LEU A 41 1.80 -4.11 12.71
C LEU A 41 0.88 -2.92 12.42
N TYR A 42 0.81 -1.95 13.33
CA TYR A 42 -0.01 -0.77 13.14
C TYR A 42 0.45 0.07 11.94
N SER A 43 1.77 0.25 11.78
CA SER A 43 2.34 0.94 10.61
C SER A 43 2.01 0.22 9.31
N VAL A 44 2.15 -1.12 9.27
CA VAL A 44 1.83 -1.92 8.07
C VAL A 44 0.35 -1.81 7.72
N LEU A 45 -0.54 -1.93 8.70
CA LEU A 45 -1.98 -1.79 8.47
C LEU A 45 -2.37 -0.39 8.00
N TYR A 46 -1.70 0.65 8.53
CA TYR A 46 -1.89 2.03 8.09
C TYR A 46 -1.41 2.26 6.65
N LEU A 47 -0.26 1.70 6.27
CA LEU A 47 0.20 1.77 4.88
C LEU A 47 -0.71 0.99 3.93
N LEU A 48 -1.23 -0.16 4.36
CA LEU A 48 -2.20 -0.94 3.59
C LEU A 48 -3.50 -0.17 3.39
N SER A 49 -4.02 0.48 4.44
CA SER A 49 -5.22 1.31 4.34
C SER A 49 -5.00 2.52 3.43
N LEU A 50 -3.83 3.16 3.50
CA LEU A 50 -3.46 4.25 2.60
C LEU A 50 -3.37 3.79 1.14
N LEU A 51 -2.80 2.60 0.89
CA LEU A 51 -2.72 2.01 -0.45
C LEU A 51 -4.11 1.68 -1.01
N LEU A 52 -5.00 1.13 -0.19
CA LEU A 52 -6.39 0.86 -0.55
C LEU A 52 -7.17 2.14 -0.82
N ALA A 53 -6.95 3.18 0.00
CA ALA A 53 -7.54 4.51 -0.20
C ALA A 53 -7.03 5.16 -1.48
N PHE A 54 -5.73 5.06 -1.77
CA PHE A 54 -5.14 5.55 -3.01
C PHE A 54 -5.73 4.83 -4.23
N THR A 55 -5.81 3.50 -4.18
CA THR A 55 -6.40 2.70 -5.27
C THR A 55 -7.85 3.10 -5.51
N SER A 56 -8.64 3.25 -4.44
CA SER A 56 -10.03 3.72 -4.51
C SER A 56 -10.14 5.15 -5.07
N PHE A 57 -9.26 6.06 -4.66
CA PHE A 57 -9.23 7.44 -5.16
C PHE A 57 -8.88 7.52 -6.65
N THR A 58 -7.95 6.69 -7.12
CA THR A 58 -7.59 6.65 -8.56
C THR A 58 -8.71 6.05 -9.42
N MET A 59 -9.39 5.02 -8.93
CA MET A 59 -10.41 4.28 -9.69
C MET A 59 -11.81 4.89 -9.61
N ASN A 60 -12.09 5.73 -8.60
CA ASN A 60 -13.35 6.48 -8.50
C ASN A 60 -13.33 7.81 -9.29
N ARG A 61 -12.26 8.08 -10.06
CA ARG A 61 -12.31 9.06 -11.14
C ARG A 61 -13.07 8.48 -12.32
N SER A 62 -14.38 8.38 -12.19
CA SER A 62 -15.28 8.36 -13.33
C SER A 62 -14.96 9.59 -14.17
N PRO A 63 -14.49 9.47 -15.42
CA PRO A 63 -14.48 10.61 -16.32
C PRO A 63 -15.93 11.04 -16.43
N SER A 64 -16.29 12.20 -15.87
CA SER A 64 -17.58 12.80 -16.13
C SER A 64 -17.55 13.19 -17.61
N TYR A 65 -18.04 12.31 -18.47
CA TYR A 65 -18.35 12.67 -19.85
C TYR A 65 -19.51 13.64 -19.73
N ASP A 66 -19.21 14.92 -19.65
CA ASP A 66 -20.22 15.96 -19.83
C ASP A 66 -20.74 15.80 -21.25
N GLY A 67 -21.79 14.99 -21.37
CA GLY A 67 -22.59 14.78 -22.57
C GLY A 67 -23.38 16.05 -22.85
N ARG A 68 -22.68 17.12 -23.23
CA ARG A 68 -23.30 18.29 -23.83
C ARG A 68 -23.73 17.87 -25.22
N SER A 69 -25.02 17.57 -25.32
CA SER A 69 -25.80 17.45 -26.55
C SER A 69 -25.29 18.46 -27.59
N GLY A 70 -24.65 17.94 -28.64
CA GLY A 70 -24.02 18.74 -29.68
C GLY A 70 -23.68 17.88 -30.88
N SER A 71 -24.63 17.80 -31.80
CA SER A 71 -24.47 17.39 -33.20
C SER A 71 -24.17 15.91 -33.49
N ARG A 72 -25.23 15.26 -33.97
CA ARG A 72 -25.21 14.09 -34.85
C ARG A 72 -24.24 14.36 -36.02
N GLY A 73 -23.23 13.52 -36.18
CA GLY A 73 -22.31 13.65 -37.31
C GLY A 73 -21.30 12.53 -37.41
N SER A 74 -21.59 11.55 -38.26
CA SER A 74 -20.62 10.68 -38.92
C SER A 74 -19.88 9.63 -38.06
N HIS A 75 -20.39 8.40 -38.12
CA HIS A 75 -19.55 7.21 -38.01
C HIS A 75 -18.40 7.31 -39.03
N SER A 76 -17.19 7.59 -38.57
CA SER A 76 -15.97 7.45 -39.38
C SER A 76 -14.90 6.71 -38.59
N ASN A 77 -15.04 5.39 -38.58
CA ASN A 77 -13.98 4.39 -38.52
C ASN A 77 -12.81 4.62 -37.52
N SER A 78 -13.12 4.92 -36.26
CA SER A 78 -12.16 4.79 -35.14
C SER A 78 -12.07 3.33 -34.67
N SER A 79 -11.77 2.42 -35.60
CA SER A 79 -11.41 1.04 -35.26
C SER A 79 -9.92 0.97 -34.89
N ALA A 80 -9.55 0.09 -33.96
CA ALA A 80 -8.15 -0.18 -33.59
C ALA A 80 -7.29 -0.71 -34.76
N PHE A 81 -7.88 -0.90 -35.94
CA PHE A 81 -7.29 -1.44 -37.16
C PHE A 81 -7.36 -0.45 -38.34
N SER A 82 -7.65 0.83 -38.09
CA SER A 82 -7.76 1.83 -39.16
C SER A 82 -6.38 2.06 -39.84
N PRO A 83 -6.28 2.03 -41.20
CA PRO A 83 -5.01 2.17 -41.95
C PRO A 83 -4.31 3.52 -41.77
N ASN A 84 -5.01 4.54 -41.29
CA ASN A 84 -4.46 5.86 -40.97
C ASN A 84 -3.73 5.92 -39.62
N ALA A 85 -3.65 4.82 -38.87
CA ALA A 85 -2.86 4.76 -37.64
C ALA A 85 -1.36 4.78 -37.98
N ASN A 86 -0.81 5.99 -38.06
CA ASN A 86 0.55 6.27 -38.52
C ASN A 86 1.57 5.36 -37.80
N PRO A 87 2.22 4.41 -38.52
CA PRO A 87 3.20 3.51 -37.94
C PRO A 87 4.52 4.22 -37.53
N ASN A 88 4.64 5.51 -37.84
CA ASN A 88 5.92 6.23 -37.86
C ASN A 88 5.94 7.43 -36.88
N GLU A 89 5.04 7.47 -35.89
CA GLU A 89 5.11 8.48 -34.83
C GLU A 89 6.30 8.16 -33.91
N ASP A 90 7.47 8.70 -34.26
CA ASP A 90 8.70 8.65 -33.46
C ASP A 90 8.44 9.31 -32.09
N TRP A 91 8.10 8.52 -31.08
CA TRP A 91 7.88 8.97 -29.69
C TRP A 91 9.08 9.71 -29.10
N THR A 92 10.27 9.52 -29.70
CA THR A 92 11.51 10.22 -29.36
C THR A 92 11.49 11.70 -29.74
N LYS A 93 10.64 12.11 -30.70
CA LYS A 93 10.52 13.49 -31.19
C LYS A 93 9.42 14.30 -30.47
N ILE A 94 8.64 13.67 -29.59
CA ILE A 94 7.60 14.33 -28.80
C ILE A 94 8.23 14.92 -27.54
N SER A 95 8.08 16.24 -27.37
CA SER A 95 8.56 16.99 -26.21
C SER A 95 7.71 16.76 -24.96
N ASP A 96 6.38 16.62 -25.13
CA ASP A 96 5.46 16.35 -24.02
C ASP A 96 5.58 14.91 -23.51
N LEU A 97 5.81 14.77 -22.20
CA LEU A 97 6.04 13.48 -21.56
C LEU A 97 4.77 12.63 -21.50
N ALA A 98 3.60 13.25 -21.28
CA ALA A 98 2.34 12.54 -21.16
C ALA A 98 1.93 11.94 -22.51
N GLU A 99 2.05 12.72 -23.57
CA GLU A 99 1.76 12.28 -24.92
C GLU A 99 2.75 11.19 -25.37
N ARG A 100 4.05 11.36 -25.09
CA ARG A 100 5.05 10.30 -25.30
C ARG A 100 4.65 9.00 -24.62
N ARG A 101 4.21 9.05 -23.35
CA ARG A 101 3.79 7.87 -22.59
C ARG A 101 2.56 7.17 -23.20
N ARG A 102 1.59 7.93 -23.72
CA ARG A 102 0.41 7.38 -24.41
C ARG A 102 0.81 6.60 -25.67
N ILE A 103 1.72 7.15 -26.46
CA ILE A 103 2.23 6.48 -27.67
C ILE A 103 3.00 5.21 -27.33
N GLN A 104 3.88 5.26 -26.32
CA GLN A 104 4.60 4.09 -25.84
C GLN A 104 3.65 2.94 -25.45
N ASN A 105 2.61 3.24 -24.66
CA ASN A 105 1.60 2.26 -24.26
C ASN A 105 0.86 1.67 -25.47
N ARG A 106 0.52 2.51 -26.45
CA ARG A 106 -0.15 2.07 -27.69
C ARG A 106 0.71 1.11 -28.50
N ILE A 107 2.02 1.37 -28.60
CA ILE A 107 2.97 0.49 -29.30
C ILE A 107 3.16 -0.83 -28.53
N ALA A 108 3.38 -0.77 -27.22
CA ALA A 108 3.53 -1.96 -26.37
C ALA A 108 2.30 -2.88 -26.47
N GLN A 109 1.10 -2.29 -26.45
CA GLN A 109 -0.14 -3.05 -26.58
C GLN A 109 -0.28 -3.78 -27.92
N ARG A 110 0.19 -3.16 -29.02
CA ARG A 110 0.22 -3.81 -30.33
C ARG A 110 1.23 -4.96 -30.37
N ASN A 111 2.40 -4.79 -29.76
CA ASN A 111 3.42 -5.83 -29.67
C ASN A 111 2.98 -7.02 -28.81
N TYR A 112 2.22 -6.77 -27.73
CA TYR A 112 1.68 -7.85 -26.88
C TYR A 112 0.64 -8.73 -27.60
N ARG A 113 -0.12 -8.16 -28.55
CA ARG A 113 -1.18 -8.89 -29.28
C ARG A 113 -0.66 -9.67 -30.50
N LYS A 114 0.60 -9.51 -30.85
CA LYS A 114 1.27 -10.22 -31.93
C LYS A 114 2.01 -11.43 -31.36
#